data_AF-A0A4Q4CFX2-F1
#
_entry.id   AF-A0A4Q4CFX2-F1
#
_cell.length_a   1.000
_cell.length_b   1.000
_cell.length_c   1.000
_cell.angle_alpha   90.00
_cell.angle_beta   90.00
_cell.angle_gamma   90.00
#
_symmetry.space_group_name_H-M   'P 1'
#
loop_
_entity.id
_entity.type
_entity.pdbx_description
1 polymer ?
#
loop_
_entity_poly.entity_id
_entity_poly.type
_entity_poly.pdbx_seq_one_letter_code
_entity_poly.pdbx_strand_id
1 'polypeptide(L)'
;MPTGQTFDFAPPSSAALPLHVLRPEDLAQFLDGPGSTWAGWLKATGFEASLGEVRLLPGSNGSLAGAVAGFGGPQARRRLRFGLAKAVAGLPAGDWSLQGRLSVPERTEAALAWLLAAYRFDRYRPGKTPAALRRLVCPEGVDAPRLIAMAEGEALTRDLINTPAEDMGPQELE
;
A
#
# COMPACT_ATOMS: atom_id res chain seq x y z
N MET A 1 -26.35 6.84 6.95
CA MET A 1 -25.28 7.18 5.98
C MET A 1 -24.08 6.30 6.29
N PRO A 2 -23.51 5.57 5.31
CA PRO A 2 -22.25 4.87 5.53
C PRO A 2 -21.24 5.87 6.08
N THR A 3 -20.52 5.48 7.13
CA THR A 3 -19.43 6.25 7.70
C THR A 3 -18.35 6.36 6.63
N GLY A 4 -18.43 7.43 5.82
CA GLY A 4 -17.71 7.58 4.58
C GLY A 4 -16.22 7.58 4.83
N GLN A 5 -15.58 6.42 4.68
CA GLN A 5 -14.14 6.35 4.61
C GLN A 5 -13.69 7.13 3.37
N THR A 6 -13.03 8.26 3.58
CA THR A 6 -12.48 9.05 2.49
C THR A 6 -11.22 8.36 1.95
N PHE A 7 -11.24 8.00 0.68
CA PHE A 7 -10.06 7.54 -0.04
C PHE A 7 -9.34 8.76 -0.61
N ASP A 8 -8.07 8.92 -0.26
CA ASP A 8 -7.25 10.00 -0.80
C ASP A 8 -5.78 9.61 -0.83
N PHE A 9 -5.04 10.26 -1.73
CA PHE A 9 -3.59 10.20 -1.77
C PHE A 9 -3.00 11.26 -0.82
N ALA A 10 -1.77 11.03 -0.37
CA ALA A 10 -1.02 12.06 0.33
C ALA A 10 -0.68 13.20 -0.65
N PRO A 11 -0.62 14.46 -0.18
CA PRO A 11 -0.13 15.56 -0.99
C PRO A 11 1.33 15.28 -1.40
N PRO A 12 1.79 15.74 -2.57
CA PRO A 12 3.19 15.67 -2.94
C PRO A 12 4.03 16.38 -1.88
N SER A 13 4.87 15.62 -1.17
CA SER A 13 5.66 16.13 -0.05
C SER A 13 7.02 15.47 0.00
N SER A 14 8.06 16.26 0.27
CA SER A 14 9.41 15.77 0.53
C SER A 14 9.53 15.01 1.87
N ALA A 15 8.50 15.07 2.72
CA ALA A 15 8.45 14.34 3.98
C ALA A 15 7.95 12.88 3.84
N ALA A 16 7.46 12.48 2.65
CA ALA A 16 7.00 11.12 2.43
C ALA A 16 8.18 10.13 2.44
N LEU A 17 8.07 9.07 3.22
CA LEU A 17 9.12 8.04 3.32
C LEU A 17 9.19 7.21 2.02
N PRO A 18 10.40 6.88 1.54
CA PRO A 18 10.53 6.06 0.34
C PRO A 18 10.17 4.60 0.65
N LEU A 19 9.35 4.02 -0.23
CA LEU A 19 9.16 2.58 -0.37
C LEU A 19 9.86 2.11 -1.64
N HIS A 20 11.06 1.55 -1.48
CA HIS A 20 11.83 1.00 -2.59
C HIS A 20 11.25 -0.34 -3.03
N VAL A 21 10.60 -0.34 -4.19
CA VAL A 21 9.99 -1.53 -4.78
C VAL A 21 11.02 -2.23 -5.65
N LEU A 22 11.41 -3.43 -5.25
CA LEU A 22 12.52 -4.18 -5.85
C LEU A 22 12.02 -5.47 -6.48
N ARG A 23 12.46 -5.77 -7.70
CA ARG A 23 12.39 -7.13 -8.24
C ARG A 23 13.58 -7.93 -7.73
N PRO A 24 13.51 -9.27 -7.68
CA PRO A 24 14.65 -10.10 -7.30
C PRO A 24 15.92 -9.80 -8.12
N GLU A 25 15.77 -9.55 -9.42
CA GLU A 25 16.89 -9.19 -10.31
C GLU A 25 17.50 -7.81 -10.03
N ASP A 26 16.75 -6.88 -9.42
CA ASP A 26 17.21 -5.54 -9.10
C ASP A 26 17.91 -5.48 -7.72
N LEU A 27 17.79 -6.54 -6.90
CA LEU A 27 18.22 -6.54 -5.50
C LEU A 27 19.74 -6.33 -5.36
N ALA A 28 20.56 -7.06 -6.10
CA ALA A 28 22.01 -6.93 -6.01
C ALA A 28 22.48 -5.51 -6.33
N GLN A 29 21.97 -4.92 -7.42
CA GLN A 29 22.29 -3.54 -7.80
C GLN A 29 21.83 -2.53 -6.75
N PHE A 30 20.67 -2.75 -6.11
CA PHE A 30 20.21 -1.89 -5.02
C PHE A 30 21.17 -1.97 -3.83
N LEU A 31 21.58 -3.18 -3.42
CA LEU A 31 22.49 -3.40 -2.30
C LEU A 31 23.90 -2.84 -2.54
N ASP A 32 24.35 -2.77 -3.79
CA ASP A 32 25.66 -2.20 -4.13
C ASP A 32 25.61 -0.69 -4.42
N GLY A 33 24.41 -0.10 -4.52
CA GLY A 33 24.20 1.30 -4.87
C GLY A 33 23.39 2.05 -3.81
N PRO A 34 22.16 2.51 -4.15
CA PRO A 34 21.36 3.38 -3.28
C PRO A 34 20.98 2.73 -1.95
N GLY A 35 20.99 1.40 -1.88
CA GLY A 35 20.69 0.62 -0.68
C GLY A 35 21.91 0.18 0.13
N SER A 36 23.12 0.59 -0.25
CA SER A 36 24.38 0.09 0.33
C SER A 36 24.48 0.23 1.85
N THR A 37 23.99 1.34 2.39
CA THR A 37 23.94 1.57 3.85
C THR A 37 23.08 0.54 4.61
N TRP A 38 22.09 -0.08 3.94
CA TRP A 38 21.23 -1.10 4.52
C TRP A 38 21.60 -2.53 4.11
N ALA A 39 22.69 -2.73 3.36
CA ALA A 39 22.98 -4.05 2.78
C ALA A 39 23.22 -5.13 3.84
N GLY A 40 23.95 -4.81 4.91
CA GLY A 40 24.12 -5.74 6.03
C GLY A 40 22.79 -6.09 6.72
N TRP A 41 21.93 -5.09 6.92
CA TRP A 41 20.61 -5.27 7.53
C TRP A 41 19.68 -6.16 6.69
N LEU A 42 19.60 -5.89 5.38
CA LEU A 42 18.74 -6.64 4.48
C LEU A 42 19.21 -8.09 4.30
N LYS A 43 20.53 -8.32 4.28
CA LYS A 43 21.11 -9.68 4.29
C LYS A 43 20.82 -10.41 5.61
N ALA A 44 21.05 -9.76 6.74
CA ALA A 44 20.83 -10.35 8.07
C ALA A 44 19.35 -10.68 8.34
N THR A 45 18.43 -9.91 7.76
CA THR A 45 16.98 -10.13 7.90
C THR A 45 16.37 -10.97 6.76
N GLY A 46 17.20 -11.54 5.88
CA GLY A 46 16.80 -12.46 4.83
C GLY A 46 15.84 -11.86 3.80
N PHE A 47 16.04 -10.60 3.41
CA PHE A 47 15.21 -9.98 2.38
C PHE A 47 15.59 -10.48 0.98
N GLU A 48 14.64 -11.02 0.24
CA GLU A 48 14.86 -11.63 -1.08
C GLU A 48 14.06 -10.95 -2.20
N ALA A 49 13.36 -9.85 -1.89
CA ALA A 49 12.46 -9.15 -2.80
C ALA A 49 11.30 -10.03 -3.33
N SER A 50 10.87 -11.00 -2.52
CA SER A 50 9.69 -11.84 -2.80
C SER A 50 8.42 -10.99 -2.85
N LEU A 51 7.42 -11.37 -3.67
CA LEU A 51 6.22 -10.55 -3.88
C LEU A 51 5.47 -10.29 -2.56
N GLY A 52 5.39 -9.01 -2.18
CA GLY A 52 4.71 -8.56 -0.96
C GLY A 52 5.56 -8.63 0.31
N GLU A 53 6.81 -9.07 0.20
CA GLU A 53 7.78 -8.98 1.30
C GLU A 53 8.09 -7.52 1.62
N VAL A 54 8.29 -7.19 2.90
CA VAL A 54 8.64 -5.83 3.33
C VAL A 54 9.71 -5.86 4.43
N ARG A 55 10.63 -4.90 4.40
CA ARG A 55 11.53 -4.60 5.53
C ARG A 55 11.59 -3.09 5.74
N LEU A 56 11.49 -2.67 6.99
CA LEU A 56 11.75 -1.28 7.37
C LEU A 56 13.26 -1.02 7.34
N LEU A 57 13.62 0.17 6.89
CA LEU A 57 15.00 0.62 6.77
C LEU A 57 15.34 1.55 7.94
N PRO A 58 16.27 1.17 8.82
CA PRO A 58 16.66 2.02 9.94
C PRO A 58 17.46 3.24 9.45
N GLY A 59 17.21 4.38 10.07
CA GLY A 59 18.01 5.60 9.97
C GLY A 59 19.17 5.59 10.97
N SER A 60 20.13 6.49 10.76
CA SER A 60 21.38 6.56 11.53
C SER A 60 21.20 6.84 13.04
N ASN A 61 20.07 7.40 13.44
CA ASN A 61 19.72 7.74 14.83
C ASN A 61 18.58 6.86 15.39
N GLY A 62 18.32 5.69 14.80
CA GLY A 62 17.19 4.83 15.19
C GLY A 62 15.83 5.30 14.67
N SER A 63 15.79 6.34 13.84
CA SER A 63 14.58 6.74 13.10
C SER A 63 14.24 5.76 11.96
N LEU A 64 13.08 5.97 11.34
CA LEU A 64 12.69 5.25 10.13
C LEU A 64 13.16 6.04 8.90
N ALA A 65 14.04 5.44 8.10
CA ALA A 65 14.54 6.05 6.87
C ALA A 65 13.69 5.71 5.63
N GLY A 66 12.91 4.63 5.70
CA GLY A 66 12.07 4.15 4.60
C GLY A 66 11.77 2.66 4.75
N ALA A 67 11.45 2.02 3.63
CA ALA A 67 11.24 0.58 3.55
C ALA A 67 11.64 0.04 2.18
N VAL A 68 11.95 -1.26 2.10
CA VAL A 68 11.97 -2.01 0.85
C VAL A 68 10.73 -2.90 0.77
N ALA A 69 10.16 -3.02 -0.43
CA ALA A 69 9.09 -3.97 -0.74
C ALA A 69 9.49 -4.85 -1.92
N GLY A 70 9.31 -6.16 -1.77
CA GLY A 70 9.55 -7.12 -2.82
C GLY A 70 8.41 -7.15 -3.83
N PHE A 71 8.76 -7.11 -5.11
CA PHE A 71 7.82 -7.14 -6.22
C PHE A 71 7.80 -8.48 -6.96
N GLY A 72 8.66 -9.41 -6.52
CA GLY A 72 8.74 -10.78 -7.02
C GLY A 72 8.97 -10.91 -8.53
N GLY A 73 9.05 -12.16 -8.96
CA GLY A 73 9.16 -12.49 -10.38
C GLY A 73 7.82 -12.40 -11.13
N PRO A 74 7.83 -12.39 -12.48
CA PRO A 74 6.63 -12.34 -13.31
C PRO A 74 5.59 -13.43 -13.01
N GLN A 75 6.04 -14.66 -12.71
CA GLN A 75 5.15 -15.77 -12.38
C GLN A 75 4.36 -15.52 -11.07
N ALA A 76 5.02 -14.97 -10.06
CA ALA A 76 4.37 -14.63 -8.78
C ALA A 76 3.28 -13.56 -8.99
N ARG A 77 3.61 -12.49 -9.75
CA ARG A 77 2.67 -11.41 -10.07
C ARG A 77 1.46 -11.87 -10.90
N ARG A 78 1.64 -12.88 -11.77
CA ARG A 78 0.52 -13.49 -12.51
C ARG A 78 -0.43 -14.30 -11.61
N ARG A 79 0.09 -14.94 -10.56
CA ARG A 79 -0.70 -15.77 -9.64
C ARG A 79 -1.45 -14.96 -8.59
N LEU A 80 -0.93 -13.78 -8.24
CA LEU A 80 -1.50 -12.93 -7.21
C LEU A 80 -1.55 -11.48 -7.68
N ARG A 81 -2.74 -11.04 -8.08
CA ARG A 81 -3.02 -9.62 -8.34
C ARG A 81 -2.83 -8.81 -7.07
N PHE A 82 -2.40 -7.57 -7.22
CA PHE A 82 -2.21 -6.66 -6.09
C PHE A 82 -1.20 -7.19 -5.05
N GLY A 83 -0.28 -8.06 -5.45
CA GLY A 83 0.62 -8.73 -4.51
C GLY A 83 1.50 -7.78 -3.69
N LEU A 84 1.83 -6.60 -4.25
CA LEU A 84 2.57 -5.55 -3.55
C LEU A 84 1.79 -4.97 -2.36
N ALA A 85 0.45 -5.01 -2.38
CA ALA A 85 -0.39 -4.48 -1.31
C ALA A 85 -0.16 -5.18 0.04
N LYS A 86 0.33 -6.43 0.01
CA LYS A 86 0.73 -7.16 1.22
C LYS A 86 1.81 -6.42 2.01
N ALA A 87 2.73 -5.72 1.32
CA ALA A 87 3.77 -4.94 1.96
C ALA A 87 3.20 -3.77 2.78
N VAL A 88 2.06 -3.19 2.35
CA VAL A 88 1.43 -2.02 2.99
C VAL A 88 1.07 -2.33 4.45
N ALA A 89 0.62 -3.54 4.75
CA ALA A 89 0.26 -3.93 6.11
C ALA A 89 1.44 -3.87 7.10
N GLY A 90 2.67 -4.07 6.61
CA GLY A 90 3.89 -4.00 7.41
C GLY A 90 4.47 -2.59 7.58
N LEU A 91 3.88 -1.59 6.94
CA LEU A 91 4.34 -0.20 7.07
C LEU A 91 3.76 0.46 8.32
N PRO A 92 4.53 1.32 9.00
CA PRO A 92 3.99 2.30 9.94
C PRO A 92 3.07 3.31 9.26
N ALA A 93 2.22 3.95 10.06
CA ALA A 93 1.43 5.08 9.60
C ALA A 93 2.31 6.24 9.14
N GLY A 94 1.82 7.00 8.17
CA GLY A 94 2.56 8.07 7.51
C GLY A 94 2.35 8.07 6.00
N ASP A 95 3.04 9.00 5.36
CA ASP A 95 2.99 9.18 3.91
C ASP A 95 4.17 8.45 3.27
N TRP A 96 3.90 7.71 2.21
CA TRP A 96 4.87 6.88 1.51
C TRP A 96 4.93 7.24 0.03
N SER A 97 6.11 7.13 -0.57
CA SER A 97 6.31 7.30 -2.02
C SER A 97 6.90 6.03 -2.63
N LEU A 98 6.37 5.57 -3.77
CA LEU A 98 6.95 4.43 -4.47
C LEU A 98 8.23 4.84 -5.19
N GLN A 99 9.30 4.09 -4.95
CA GLN A 99 10.59 4.23 -5.62
C GLN A 99 10.93 2.93 -6.35
N GLY A 100 11.69 3.01 -7.44
CA GLY A 100 12.12 1.85 -8.21
C GLY A 100 11.51 1.79 -9.62
N ARG A 101 11.83 0.72 -10.35
CA ARG A 101 11.55 0.61 -11.78
C ARG A 101 10.15 0.04 -12.06
N LEU A 102 9.09 0.78 -11.75
CA LEU A 102 7.72 0.35 -12.07
C LEU A 102 7.28 0.98 -13.39
N SER A 103 6.67 0.20 -14.27
CA SER A 103 5.93 0.72 -15.44
C SER A 103 4.65 1.44 -14.99
N VAL A 104 4.06 2.28 -15.85
CA VAL A 104 2.79 2.97 -15.53
C VAL A 104 1.70 1.97 -15.11
N PRO A 105 1.44 0.85 -15.81
CA PRO A 105 0.44 -0.13 -15.37
C PRO A 105 0.73 -0.72 -13.98
N GLU A 106 2.00 -1.02 -13.67
CA GLU A 106 2.39 -1.54 -12.35
C GLU A 106 2.20 -0.48 -11.24
N ARG A 107 2.49 0.79 -11.53
CA ARG A 107 2.21 1.91 -10.60
C ARG A 107 0.72 2.10 -10.37
N THR A 108 -0.08 2.03 -11.44
CA THR A 108 -1.54 2.12 -11.35
C THR A 108 -2.13 0.98 -10.53
N GLU A 109 -1.67 -0.27 -10.76
CA GLU A 109 -2.10 -1.42 -9.96
C GLU A 109 -1.73 -1.24 -8.48
N ALA A 110 -0.49 -0.84 -8.19
CA ALA A 110 -0.01 -0.61 -6.82
C ALA A 110 -0.80 0.50 -6.11
N ALA A 111 -1.06 1.62 -6.79
CA ALA A 111 -1.81 2.75 -6.25
C ALA A 111 -3.26 2.35 -5.92
N LEU A 112 -3.94 1.67 -6.84
CA LEU A 112 -5.29 1.16 -6.59
C LEU A 112 -5.29 0.19 -5.41
N ALA A 113 -4.34 -0.74 -5.37
CA ALA A 113 -4.25 -1.71 -4.29
C ALA A 113 -4.04 -1.04 -2.92
N TRP A 114 -3.27 0.04 -2.88
CA TRP A 114 -3.03 0.82 -1.68
C TRP A 114 -4.32 1.45 -1.15
N LEU A 115 -5.10 2.07 -2.04
CA LEU A 115 -6.42 2.62 -1.70
C LEU A 115 -7.33 1.48 -1.18
N LEU A 116 -7.44 0.38 -1.91
CA LEU A 116 -8.27 -0.77 -1.51
C LEU A 116 -7.85 -1.39 -0.17
N ALA A 117 -6.56 -1.39 0.16
CA ALA A 117 -6.04 -1.88 1.44
C ALA A 117 -6.42 -0.98 2.62
N ALA A 118 -6.77 0.29 2.36
CA ALA A 118 -7.26 1.20 3.38
C ALA A 118 -8.68 0.85 3.86
N TYR A 119 -9.49 0.15 3.04
CA TYR A 119 -10.89 -0.18 3.35
C TYR A 119 -11.06 -0.84 4.72
N ARG A 120 -11.98 -0.34 5.54
CA ARG A 120 -12.37 -0.94 6.83
C ARG A 120 -13.89 -0.90 7.00
N PHE A 121 -14.44 -2.02 7.46
CA PHE A 121 -15.83 -2.08 7.91
C PHE A 121 -15.87 -2.06 9.45
N ASP A 122 -16.10 -0.88 10.03
CA ASP A 122 -16.10 -0.66 11.48
C ASP A 122 -17.42 -0.09 12.03
N ARG A 123 -18.46 0.00 11.18
CA ARG A 123 -19.83 0.43 11.52
C ARG A 123 -20.38 -0.19 12.82
N TYR A 124 -20.07 -1.45 13.08
CA TYR A 124 -20.55 -2.21 14.25
C TYR A 124 -19.52 -2.34 15.39
N ARG A 125 -18.43 -1.55 15.36
CA ARG A 125 -17.39 -1.54 16.40
C ARG A 125 -17.10 -0.12 16.88
N PRO A 126 -18.08 0.56 17.50
CA PRO A 126 -17.90 1.93 18.00
C PRO A 126 -16.82 2.01 19.08
N GLY A 127 -16.12 3.15 19.15
CA GLY A 127 -15.09 3.41 20.15
C GLY A 127 -13.68 2.91 19.79
N LYS A 128 -13.48 2.32 18.61
CA LYS A 128 -12.15 2.00 18.12
C LYS A 128 -11.46 3.28 17.61
N THR A 129 -10.26 3.58 18.11
CA THR A 129 -9.46 4.68 17.59
C THR A 129 -9.25 4.50 16.08
N PRO A 130 -9.47 5.54 15.25
CA PRO A 130 -9.20 5.47 13.83
C PRO A 130 -7.79 4.92 13.60
N ALA A 131 -7.67 3.90 12.76
CA ALA A 131 -6.36 3.33 12.46
C ALA A 131 -5.49 4.41 11.82
N ALA A 132 -4.29 4.60 12.36
CA ALA A 132 -3.35 5.56 11.79
C ALA A 132 -3.09 5.22 10.30
N LEU A 133 -3.31 6.21 9.44
CA LEU A 133 -3.37 6.03 7.99
C LEU A 133 -1.99 5.83 7.39
N ARG A 134 -1.90 4.95 6.40
CA ARG A 134 -0.75 4.78 5.51
C ARG A 134 -1.18 5.37 4.18
N ARG A 135 -0.76 6.59 3.87
CA ARG A 135 -1.16 7.24 2.62
C ARG A 135 -0.05 7.10 1.60
N LEU A 136 -0.43 6.96 0.34
CA LEU A 136 0.51 6.93 -0.77
C LEU A 136 0.52 8.30 -1.44
N VAL A 137 1.68 8.85 -1.75
CA VAL A 137 1.79 9.96 -2.71
C VAL A 137 1.48 9.40 -4.10
N CYS A 138 0.49 9.97 -4.80
CA CYS A 138 0.05 9.46 -6.10
C CYS A 138 1.26 9.30 -7.05
N PRO A 139 1.54 8.08 -7.57
CA PRO A 139 2.69 7.88 -8.44
C PRO A 139 2.55 8.61 -9.77
N GLU A 140 3.68 9.01 -10.35
CA GLU A 140 3.69 9.71 -11.63
C GLU A 140 3.02 8.89 -12.75
N GLY A 141 2.20 9.56 -13.56
CA GLY A 141 1.47 8.94 -14.68
C GLY A 141 0.25 8.13 -14.27
N VAL A 142 -0.15 8.17 -12.99
CA VAL A 142 -1.38 7.55 -12.48
C VAL A 142 -2.51 8.57 -12.42
N ASP A 143 -3.70 8.18 -12.89
CA ASP A 143 -4.93 8.96 -12.83
C ASP A 143 -5.58 8.83 -11.44
N ALA A 144 -5.24 9.76 -10.53
CA ALA A 144 -5.72 9.74 -9.15
C ALA A 144 -7.26 9.78 -9.04
N PRO A 145 -7.99 10.74 -9.66
CA PRO A 145 -9.45 10.79 -9.57
C PRO A 145 -10.13 9.49 -9.99
N ARG A 146 -9.63 8.86 -11.06
CA ARG A 146 -10.16 7.57 -11.51
C ARG A 146 -9.97 6.47 -10.47
N LEU A 147 -8.78 6.37 -9.87
CA LEU A 147 -8.49 5.32 -8.88
C LEU A 147 -9.26 5.54 -7.57
N ILE A 148 -9.46 6.80 -7.16
CA ILE A 148 -10.28 7.15 -6.00
C ILE A 148 -11.73 6.71 -6.26
N ALA A 149 -12.31 7.07 -7.40
CA ALA A 149 -13.68 6.67 -7.75
C ALA A 149 -13.85 5.13 -7.78
N MET A 150 -12.84 4.39 -8.27
CA MET A 150 -12.85 2.92 -8.22
C MET A 150 -12.82 2.39 -6.78
N ALA A 151 -12.00 2.98 -5.90
CA ALA A 151 -11.90 2.57 -4.51
C ALA A 151 -13.17 2.88 -3.72
N GLU A 152 -13.79 4.04 -3.96
CA GLU A 152 -15.07 4.43 -3.37
C GLU A 152 -16.21 3.51 -3.81
N GLY A 153 -16.29 3.17 -5.10
CA GLY A 153 -17.28 2.22 -5.61
C GLY A 153 -17.13 0.81 -5.02
N GLU A 154 -15.90 0.31 -4.89
CA GLU A 154 -15.61 -0.95 -4.23
C GLU A 154 -15.98 -0.90 -2.74
N ALA A 155 -15.66 0.20 -2.05
CA ALA A 155 -15.98 0.38 -0.64
C ALA A 155 -17.49 0.40 -0.41
N LEU A 156 -18.25 1.14 -1.22
CA LEU A 156 -19.71 1.13 -1.20
C LEU A 156 -20.25 -0.30 -1.36
N THR A 157 -19.76 -1.04 -2.36
CA THR A 157 -20.19 -2.42 -2.60
C THR A 157 -19.92 -3.31 -1.39
N ARG A 158 -18.74 -3.19 -0.78
CA ARG A 158 -18.39 -3.95 0.43
C ARG A 158 -19.22 -3.55 1.63
N ASP A 159 -19.54 -2.27 1.79
CA ASP A 159 -20.40 -1.79 2.88
C ASP A 159 -21.81 -2.35 2.76
N LEU A 160 -22.37 -2.36 1.55
CA LEU A 160 -23.67 -2.97 1.27
C LEU A 160 -23.67 -4.47 1.61
N ILE A 161 -22.63 -5.20 1.19
CA ILE A 161 -22.50 -6.65 1.45
C ILE A 161 -22.25 -6.96 2.94
N ASN A 162 -21.42 -6.17 3.61
CA ASN A 162 -21.04 -6.43 5.00
C ASN A 162 -22.09 -5.94 6.02
N THR A 163 -23.00 -5.06 5.60
CA THR A 163 -24.13 -4.66 6.43
C THR A 163 -25.08 -5.85 6.61
N PRO A 164 -25.36 -6.30 7.84
CA PRO A 164 -26.28 -7.40 8.09
C PRO A 164 -27.65 -7.14 7.46
N ALA A 165 -28.34 -8.20 7.05
CA ALA A 165 -29.65 -8.10 6.39
C ALA A 165 -30.71 -7.38 7.25
N GLU A 166 -30.58 -7.41 8.58
CA GLU A 166 -31.44 -6.65 9.51
C GLU A 166 -31.34 -5.12 9.31
N ASP A 167 -30.20 -4.64 8.82
CA ASP A 167 -29.87 -3.21 8.64
C ASP A 167 -29.70 -2.81 7.16
N MET A 168 -30.04 -3.70 6.22
CA MET A 168 -29.93 -3.51 4.77
C MET A 168 -31.09 -4.24 4.06
N GLY A 169 -32.32 -3.86 4.41
CA GLY A 169 -33.54 -4.32 3.75
C GLY A 169 -33.79 -3.59 2.43
N PRO A 170 -34.91 -3.90 1.73
CA PRO A 170 -35.26 -3.26 0.46
C PRO A 170 -35.34 -1.73 0.56
N GLN A 171 -35.91 -1.21 1.65
CA GLN A 171 -36.05 0.24 1.87
C GLN A 171 -34.71 0.95 2.08
N GLU A 172 -33.70 0.25 2.60
CA GLU A 172 -32.36 0.80 2.78
C GLU A 172 -31.51 0.74 1.51
N LEU A 173 -31.95 0.01 0.47
CA LEU A 173 -31.27 -0.16 -0.81
C LEU A 173 -31.79 0.75 -1.94
N GLU A 174 -33.06 1.18 -1.87
CA GLU A 174 -33.75 2.04 -2.87
C GLU A 174 -33.56 3.54 -2.61
#